data_AF-A0AAU4DBN3-F1
#
_entry.id   AF-A0AAU4DBN3-F1
#
_cell.length_a   1.000
_cell.length_b   1.000
_cell.length_c   1.000
_cell.angle_alpha   90.00
_cell.angle_beta   90.00
_cell.angle_gamma   90.00
#
_symmetry.space_group_name_H-M   'P 1'
#
loop_
_entity.id
_entity.type
_entity.pdbx_description
1 polymer ?
#
loop_
_entity_poly.entity_id
_entity_poly.type
_entity_poly.pdbx_seq_one_letter_code
_entity_poly.pdbx_strand_id
1 'polypeptide(L)' 'MPSRPKFGNITLSPWSDYVWADCWVAGGNVGNAGDVWYRTEDVWQNGGEIGVGVSWTFAPFVDNAVRFHNVPGLPHC' A
#
# COMPACT_ATOMS: atom_id res chain seq x y z
N MET A 1 1.70 -3.45 -20.92
CA MET A 1 1.21 -4.25 -19.78
C MET A 1 -0.02 -3.54 -19.22
N PRO A 2 -1.18 -4.18 -19.05
CA PRO A 2 -2.38 -3.47 -18.59
C PRO A 2 -2.22 -3.11 -17.10
N SER A 3 -2.30 -1.82 -16.79
CA SER A 3 -2.28 -1.31 -15.41
C SER A 3 -3.48 -1.87 -14.65
N ARG A 4 -3.22 -2.69 -13.63
CA ARG A 4 -4.25 -3.21 -12.73
C ARG A 4 -4.99 -2.06 -12.02
N PRO A 5 -6.30 -2.19 -11.76
CA PRO A 5 -7.09 -1.12 -11.17
C PRO A 5 -6.54 -0.74 -9.79
N LYS A 6 -6.26 0.57 -9.64
CA LYS A 6 -5.87 1.18 -8.36
C LYS A 6 -7.12 1.25 -7.49
N PHE A 7 -7.13 0.61 -6.32
CA PHE A 7 -8.22 0.76 -5.36
C PHE A 7 -8.13 2.14 -4.72
N GLY A 8 -9.01 3.05 -5.15
CA GLY A 8 -9.06 4.41 -4.66
C GLY A 8 -9.71 4.47 -3.28
N ASN A 9 -8.89 4.75 -2.27
CA ASN A 9 -9.27 5.18 -0.92
C ASN A 9 -9.82 4.10 0.03
N ILE A 10 -8.94 3.17 0.46
CA ILE A 10 -9.17 2.40 1.69
C ILE A 10 -8.58 3.22 2.84
N THR A 11 -9.44 3.74 3.72
CA THR A 11 -9.02 4.32 5.00
C THR A 11 -8.99 3.21 6.05
N LEU A 12 -7.83 2.96 6.63
CA LEU A 12 -7.64 1.98 7.70
C LEU A 12 -7.84 2.66 9.06
N SER A 13 -8.63 2.03 9.94
CA SER A 13 -8.73 2.48 11.34
C SER A 13 -7.38 2.24 12.06
N PRO A 14 -6.86 3.25 12.79
CA PRO A 14 -5.62 3.08 13.54
C PRO A 14 -5.70 1.90 14.50
N TRP A 15 -4.62 1.14 14.61
CA TRP A 15 -4.43 0.05 15.58
C TRP A 15 -5.32 -1.19 15.40
N SER A 16 -6.28 -1.20 14.47
CA SER A 16 -7.12 -2.36 14.19
C SER A 16 -7.00 -2.86 12.76
N ASP A 17 -6.91 -1.95 11.80
CA ASP A 17 -6.93 -2.28 10.39
C ASP A 17 -5.51 -2.22 9.82
N TYR A 18 -5.18 -3.15 8.94
CA TYR A 18 -3.87 -3.20 8.29
C TYR A 18 -3.99 -3.73 6.87
N VAL A 19 -2.99 -3.42 6.06
CA VAL A 19 -2.77 -4.07 4.76
C VAL A 19 -1.56 -4.98 4.87
N TRP A 20 -1.63 -6.14 4.22
CA TRP A 20 -0.44 -6.95 4.03
C TRP A 20 0.24 -6.49 2.73
N ALA A 21 1.44 -5.94 2.88
CA ALA A 21 2.24 -5.46 1.76
C ALA A 21 3.61 -6.14 1.74
N ASP A 22 4.04 -6.57 0.55
CA ASP A 22 5.26 -7.35 0.39
C ASP A 22 6.38 -6.60 -0.34
N CYS A 23 6.06 -5.65 -1.21
CA CYS A 23 7.04 -4.76 -1.83
C CYS A 23 6.43 -3.40 -2.25
N TRP A 24 7.29 -2.46 -2.61
CA TRP A 24 6.88 -1.13 -3.08
C TRP A 24 7.42 -0.80 -4.47
N VAL A 25 6.73 0.08 -5.19
CA VAL A 25 7.19 0.71 -6.44
C VAL A 25 6.96 2.22 -6.41
N ALA A 26 7.77 2.94 -7.17
CA ALA A 26 7.45 4.32 -7.54
C ALA A 26 6.62 4.32 -8.84
N GLY A 27 5.39 4.84 -8.78
CA GLY A 27 4.47 4.99 -9.92
C GLY A 27 4.76 6.21 -10.81
N GLY A 28 5.61 7.14 -10.38
CA GLY A 28 5.96 8.40 -11.06
C GLY A 28 6.16 9.60 -10.10
N ASN A 29 6.45 10.79 -10.61
CA ASN A 29 6.56 12.00 -9.78
C ASN A 29 5.17 12.63 -9.53
N VAL A 30 4.53 12.31 -8.41
CA VAL A 30 3.35 13.04 -7.91
C VAL A 30 3.70 13.71 -6.58
N GLY A 31 3.99 15.01 -6.61
CA GLY A 31 4.23 15.84 -5.41
C GLY A 31 5.52 15.53 -4.63
N ASN A 32 5.54 15.94 -3.35
CA ASN A 32 6.74 15.91 -2.47
C ASN A 32 7.02 14.58 -1.75
N ALA A 33 6.11 13.60 -1.83
CA ALA A 33 6.25 12.31 -1.12
C ALA A 33 6.61 11.12 -2.02
N GLY A 34 6.71 11.33 -3.33
CA GLY A 34 6.86 10.27 -4.32
C GLY A 34 5.55 9.50 -4.52
N ASP A 35 5.26 9.06 -5.74
CA ASP A 35 4.12 8.20 -6.03
C ASP A 35 4.44 6.78 -5.56
N VAL A 36 4.52 6.54 -4.26
CA VAL A 36 4.86 5.23 -3.71
C VAL A 36 3.62 4.38 -3.58
N TRP A 37 3.68 3.17 -4.14
CA TRP A 37 2.61 2.19 -4.08
C TRP A 37 3.13 0.92 -3.42
N TYR A 38 2.37 0.41 -2.45
CA TYR A 38 2.60 -0.89 -1.86
C TYR A 38 1.80 -1.94 -2.63
N ARG A 39 2.45 -3.04 -2.98
CA ARG A 39 1.73 -4.21 -3.50
C ARG A 39 1.03 -4.87 -2.33
N THR A 40 -0.28 -5.00 -2.45
CA THR A 40 -1.17 -5.51 -1.40
C THR A 40 -1.92 -6.71 -1.92
N GLU A 41 -2.03 -7.75 -1.11
CA GLU A 41 -2.79 -8.97 -1.46
C GLU A 41 -4.06 -9.10 -0.62
N ASP A 42 -3.96 -8.71 0.65
CA ASP A 42 -5.05 -8.83 1.63
C ASP A 42 -5.14 -7.57 2.50
N VAL A 43 -6.36 -7.27 2.93
CA VAL A 43 -6.69 -6.16 3.83
C VAL A 43 -7.44 -6.70 5.04
N TRP A 44 -6.98 -6.37 6.24
CA TRP A 44 -7.75 -6.59 7.45
C TRP A 44 -8.58 -5.37 7.77
N GLN A 45 -9.91 -5.53 7.79
CA GLN A 45 -10.85 -4.45 8.08
C GLN A 45 -12.07 -5.00 8.83
N ASN A 46 -12.56 -4.25 9.82
CA ASN A 46 -13.79 -4.59 10.56
C ASN A 46 -13.77 -6.01 11.17
N GLY A 47 -12.59 -6.50 11.58
CA GLY A 47 -12.43 -7.81 12.19
C GLY A 47 -12.45 -8.99 11.23
N GLY A 48 -12.28 -8.75 9.92
CA GLY A 48 -12.17 -9.78 8.90
C GLY A 48 -11.05 -9.50 7.90
N GLU A 49 -10.54 -10.58 7.32
CA GLU A 49 -9.61 -10.55 6.19
C GLU A 49 -10.39 -10.46 4.88
N ILE A 50 -10.02 -9.49 4.04
CA ILE A 50 -10.59 -9.25 2.72
C ILE A 50 -9.46 -9.45 1.71
N GLY A 51 -9.50 -10.58 1.01
CA GLY A 51 -8.59 -10.82 -0.11
C GLY A 51 -8.91 -9.89 -1.27
N VAL A 52 -7.98 -9.00 -1.60
CA VAL A 52 -8.11 -8.05 -2.72
C VAL A 52 -7.35 -8.52 -3.97
N GLY A 53 -6.66 -9.67 -3.85
CA GLY A 53 -5.73 -10.18 -4.86
C GLY A 53 -4.56 -9.23 -5.07
N VAL A 54 -3.64 -9.57 -5.97
CA VAL A 54 -2.44 -8.76 -6.20
C VAL A 54 -2.79 -7.39 -6.81
N SER A 55 -2.89 -6.40 -5.92
CA SER A 55 -3.32 -5.02 -6.16
C SER A 55 -2.28 -4.02 -5.63
N TRP A 56 -2.57 -2.72 -5.76
CA TRP A 56 -1.67 -1.65 -5.32
C TRP A 56 -2.40 -0.64 -4.44
N THR A 57 -1.83 -0.34 -3.28
CA THR A 57 -2.32 0.65 -2.32
C THR A 57 -1.38 1.85 -2.29
N PHE A 58 -1.92 3.06 -2.31
CA PHE A 58 -1.14 4.28 -2.22
C PHE A 58 -0.53 4.41 -0.82
N ALA A 59 0.79 4.33 -0.72
CA ALA A 59 1.51 4.25 0.55
C ALA A 59 1.20 5.41 1.51
N PRO A 60 1.02 6.67 1.06
CA PRO A 60 0.65 7.76 1.94
C PRO A 60 -0.67 7.57 2.70
N PHE A 61 -1.63 6.79 2.16
CA PHE A 61 -2.88 6.48 2.85
C PHE A 61 -2.75 5.36 3.89
N VAL A 62 -1.66 4.60 3.86
CA VAL A 62 -1.40 3.50 4.80
C VAL A 62 -0.62 4.02 6.00
N ASP A 63 0.54 4.64 5.74
CA ASP A 63 1.51 4.99 6.78
C ASP A 63 2.27 6.28 6.48
N ASN A 64 1.69 7.19 5.67
CA ASN A 64 2.38 8.36 5.15
C ASN A 64 3.68 8.01 4.39
N ALA A 65 3.72 6.81 3.79
CA ALA A 65 4.87 6.26 3.08
C ALA A 65 6.14 6.18 3.96
N VAL A 66 6.01 5.78 5.23
CA VAL A 66 7.16 5.67 6.14
C VAL A 66 7.92 4.35 5.97
N ARG A 67 7.21 3.23 5.76
CA ARG A 67 7.80 1.87 5.68
C ARG A 67 8.82 1.70 4.56
N PHE A 68 8.65 2.38 3.42
CA PHE A 68 9.60 2.27 2.32
C PHE A 68 10.94 2.99 2.59
N HIS A 69 10.95 3.99 3.48
CA HIS A 69 12.16 4.72 3.86
C HIS A 69 13.00 3.99 4.92
N ASN A 70 12.39 3.06 5.67
CA ASN A 70 13.08 2.30 6.71
C ASN A 70 13.96 1.19 6.09
N VAL A 71 15.07 0.81 6.73
CA VAL A 71 15.95 -0.30 6.27
C VAL A 71 16.11 -1.31 7.41
N PRO A 72 15.93 -2.64 7.18
CA PRO A 72 15.73 -3.31 5.89
C PRO A 72 14.34 -3.10 5.26
N GLY A 73 13.38 -2.52 5.99
CA GLY A 73 12.15 -1.94 5.42
C GLY A 73 11.24 -2.87 4.65
N LEU A 74 10.36 -2.24 3.85
CA LEU A 74 9.63 -2.90 2.78
C LEU A 74 10.54 -2.93 1.53
N PRO A 75 10.80 -4.08 0.90
CA PRO A 75 11.69 -4.16 -0.26
C PRO A 75 11.05 -3.54 -1.52
N HIS A 76 11.90 -3.09 -2.44
CA HIS A 76 11.45 -2.61 -3.75
C HIS A 76 11.07 -3.78 -4.66
N CYS A 77 9.97 -3.66 -5.40
CA CYS A 77 9.72 -4.45 -6.61
C CYS A 77 10.40 -3.71 -7.79
#